data_AF-A0A2E3Q577-F1
#
_entry.id   AF-A0A2E3Q577-F1
#
_cell.length_a   1.000
_cell.length_b   1.000
_cell.length_c   1.000
_cell.angle_alpha   90.00
_cell.angle_beta   90.00
_cell.angle_gamma   90.00
#
_symmetry.space_group_name_H-M   'P 1'
#
loop_
_entity.id
_entity.type
_entity.pdbx_description
1 polymer ?
#
loop_
_entity_poly.entity_id
_entity_poly.type
_entity_poly.pdbx_seq_one_letter_code
_entity_poly.pdbx_strand_id
1 'polypeptide(L)'
;MRTMSMKMAKPSGDDIQAAEELMQILQLIDARFGGPWANPDAGDSISELLQDGEKEFDGENITHLQTLYNNLARLLRCTPNFYGRVISGMCHVIMYPKNEILDPESDCIDLHPRFAQLAVEASRTAELEAENAALRAAQTEQHIHTAGQRLYEELRQWLATEHDPDSQAALQAWREAIAQTAPQHSDDEAVDRFAAVHVRGHE
;
A
#
# COMPACT_ATOMS: atom_id res chain seq x y z
N MET A 1 9.80 -32.02 14.29
CA MET A 1 9.27 -32.41 12.97
C MET A 1 9.41 -31.19 12.08
N ARG A 2 10.29 -31.20 11.06
CA ARG A 2 10.50 -30.05 10.17
C ARG A 2 9.31 -29.99 9.22
N THR A 3 8.52 -28.92 9.25
CA THR A 3 7.46 -28.67 8.26
C THR A 3 8.15 -28.47 6.91
N MET A 4 8.06 -29.45 6.02
CA MET A 4 8.47 -29.27 4.62
C MET A 4 7.48 -28.26 4.02
N SER A 5 7.93 -27.02 3.83
CA SER A 5 7.15 -26.03 3.08
C SER A 5 7.14 -26.46 1.61
N MET A 6 5.96 -26.75 1.06
CA MET A 6 5.83 -27.00 -0.38
C MET A 6 6.10 -25.69 -1.12
N LYS A 7 7.14 -25.67 -1.95
CA LYS A 7 7.44 -24.54 -2.83
C LYS A 7 6.92 -24.82 -4.23
N MET A 8 6.42 -23.77 -4.88
CA MET A 8 6.01 -23.83 -6.28
C MET A 8 7.24 -23.65 -7.17
N ALA A 9 7.41 -24.53 -8.16
CA ALA A 9 8.44 -24.40 -9.17
C ALA A 9 8.20 -23.17 -10.06
N LYS A 10 9.27 -22.61 -10.61
CA LYS A 10 9.16 -21.61 -11.67
C LYS A 10 8.57 -22.25 -12.93
N PRO A 11 7.74 -21.50 -13.68
CA PRO A 11 7.42 -21.88 -15.05
C PRO A 11 8.69 -22.06 -15.88
N SER A 12 8.75 -23.14 -16.65
CA SER A 12 9.79 -23.36 -17.67
C SER A 12 9.59 -22.44 -18.88
N GLY A 13 10.55 -22.43 -19.80
CA GLY A 13 10.41 -21.72 -21.08
C GLY A 13 9.22 -22.22 -21.89
N ASP A 14 8.99 -23.55 -21.88
CA ASP A 14 7.86 -24.18 -22.59
C ASP A 14 6.52 -23.79 -21.95
N ASP A 15 6.45 -23.69 -20.62
CA ASP A 15 5.26 -23.21 -19.92
C ASP A 15 4.93 -21.77 -20.29
N ILE A 16 5.95 -20.90 -20.38
CA ILE A 16 5.79 -19.50 -20.77
C ILE A 16 5.28 -19.41 -22.21
N GLN A 17 5.87 -20.18 -23.13
CA GLN A 17 5.42 -20.20 -24.53
C GLN A 17 3.97 -20.68 -24.65
N ALA A 18 3.60 -21.78 -23.99
CA ALA A 18 2.23 -22.28 -24.01
C ALA A 18 1.23 -21.26 -23.43
N ALA A 19 1.63 -20.53 -22.37
CA ALA A 19 0.82 -19.48 -21.79
C ALA A 19 0.65 -18.27 -22.73
N GLU A 20 1.70 -17.89 -23.47
CA GLU A 20 1.64 -16.86 -24.51
C GLU A 20 0.69 -17.25 -25.65
N GLU A 21 0.75 -18.49 -26.13
CA GLU A 21 -0.15 -19.00 -27.16
C GLU A 21 -1.62 -18.98 -26.68
N LEU A 22 -1.88 -19.44 -25.45
CA LEU A 22 -3.21 -19.36 -24.84
C LEU A 22 -3.70 -17.92 -24.73
N MET A 23 -2.85 -16.99 -24.30
CA MET A 23 -3.17 -15.57 -24.23
C MET A 23 -3.56 -15.00 -25.59
N GLN A 24 -2.86 -15.37 -26.67
CA GLN A 24 -3.20 -14.95 -28.03
C GLN A 24 -4.58 -15.50 -28.46
N ILE A 25 -4.88 -16.76 -28.18
CA ILE A 25 -6.19 -17.37 -28.46
C ILE A 25 -7.30 -16.60 -27.73
N LEU A 26 -7.12 -16.32 -26.44
CA LEU A 26 -8.09 -15.58 -25.64
C LEU A 26 -8.27 -14.15 -26.15
N GLN A 27 -7.19 -13.47 -26.54
CA GLN A 27 -7.25 -12.14 -27.14
C GLN A 27 -8.04 -12.12 -28.45
N LEU A 28 -7.89 -13.14 -29.30
CA LEU A 28 -8.66 -13.26 -30.54
C LEU A 28 -10.16 -13.45 -30.28
N ILE A 29 -10.52 -14.20 -29.23
CA ILE A 29 -11.91 -14.38 -28.82
C ILE A 29 -12.47 -13.07 -28.23
N ASP A 30 -11.69 -12.41 -27.36
CA ASP A 30 -12.05 -11.19 -26.62
C ASP A 30 -12.23 -9.96 -27.51
N ALA A 31 -11.48 -9.86 -28.61
CA ALA A 31 -11.52 -8.76 -29.58
C ALA A 31 -12.94 -8.49 -30.16
N ARG A 32 -13.88 -9.41 -29.96
CA ARG A 32 -15.30 -9.24 -30.29
C ARG A 32 -16.12 -8.64 -29.14
N PHE A 33 -15.65 -7.55 -28.52
CA PHE A 33 -16.35 -6.80 -27.45
C PHE A 33 -16.62 -7.59 -26.16
N GLY A 34 -15.59 -8.23 -25.59
CA GLY A 34 -15.73 -9.04 -24.36
C GLY A 34 -16.04 -10.50 -24.64
N GLY A 35 -15.95 -10.91 -25.90
CA GLY A 35 -16.27 -12.26 -26.36
C GLY A 35 -17.64 -12.37 -27.05
N PRO A 36 -17.87 -13.48 -27.73
CA PRO A 36 -19.12 -13.72 -28.46
C PRO A 36 -20.34 -13.86 -27.54
N TRP A 37 -21.54 -13.63 -28.09
CA TRP A 37 -22.79 -13.86 -27.37
C TRP A 37 -22.96 -15.33 -27.00
N ALA A 38 -23.49 -15.59 -25.81
CA ALA A 38 -23.78 -16.95 -25.36
C ALA A 38 -24.84 -17.60 -26.27
N ASN A 39 -24.67 -18.88 -26.54
CA ASN A 39 -25.70 -19.72 -27.13
C ASN A 39 -26.74 -20.08 -26.05
N PRO A 40 -28.02 -19.66 -26.18
CA PRO A 40 -29.04 -19.94 -25.17
C PRO A 40 -29.34 -21.43 -24.99
N ASP A 41 -29.00 -22.27 -25.97
CA ASP A 41 -29.27 -23.72 -25.93
C ASP A 41 -28.13 -24.53 -25.28
N ALA A 42 -27.07 -23.87 -24.79
CA ALA A 42 -25.91 -24.52 -24.18
C ALA A 42 -25.67 -24.05 -22.72
N GLY A 43 -24.97 -24.86 -21.93
CA GLY A 43 -24.67 -24.55 -20.53
C GLY A 43 -23.65 -23.41 -20.38
N ASP A 44 -23.55 -22.83 -19.19
CA ASP A 44 -22.64 -21.71 -18.87
C ASP A 44 -21.31 -22.15 -18.24
N SER A 45 -21.19 -23.42 -17.84
CA SER A 45 -20.08 -23.98 -17.08
C SER A 45 -19.79 -25.40 -17.52
N ILE A 46 -18.58 -25.62 -18.05
CA ILE A 46 -18.14 -26.97 -18.44
C ILE A 46 -17.91 -27.86 -17.21
N SER A 47 -17.49 -27.28 -16.09
CA SER A 47 -17.30 -28.03 -14.84
C SER A 47 -18.62 -28.53 -14.28
N GLU A 48 -19.71 -27.78 -14.43
CA GLU A 48 -21.05 -28.23 -14.03
C GLU A 48 -21.56 -29.32 -14.99
N LEU A 49 -21.41 -29.13 -16.30
CA LEU A 49 -21.79 -30.13 -17.30
C LEU A 49 -21.13 -31.50 -17.04
N LEU A 50 -19.85 -31.52 -16.68
CA LEU A 50 -19.10 -32.75 -16.37
C LEU A 50 -19.41 -33.32 -14.97
N GLN A 51 -19.98 -32.53 -14.06
CA GLN A 51 -20.44 -33.06 -12.77
C GLN A 51 -21.77 -33.81 -12.89
N ASP A 52 -22.59 -33.49 -13.90
CA ASP A 52 -23.94 -34.01 -14.09
C ASP A 52 -24.06 -35.28 -14.95
N GLY A 53 -22.96 -36.01 -15.18
CA GLY A 53 -23.02 -37.37 -15.75
C GLY A 53 -21.95 -37.73 -16.77
N GLU A 54 -21.13 -36.78 -17.22
CA GLU A 54 -20.04 -37.02 -18.17
C GLU A 54 -18.67 -36.96 -17.47
N LYS A 55 -17.89 -38.05 -17.51
CA LYS A 55 -16.62 -38.13 -16.76
C LYS A 55 -15.51 -37.23 -17.32
N GLU A 56 -15.57 -36.91 -18.61
CA GLU A 56 -14.49 -36.23 -19.36
C GLU A 56 -15.08 -35.36 -20.48
N PHE A 57 -14.30 -34.36 -20.90
CA PHE A 57 -14.67 -33.51 -22.03
C PHE A 57 -14.52 -34.27 -23.36
N ASP A 58 -15.63 -34.52 -24.06
CA ASP A 58 -15.65 -34.95 -25.45
C ASP A 58 -15.58 -33.76 -26.44
N GLY A 59 -14.52 -33.72 -27.25
CA GLY A 59 -14.31 -32.70 -28.28
C GLY A 59 -15.16 -32.86 -29.54
N GLU A 60 -15.83 -34.01 -29.74
CA GLU A 60 -16.74 -34.27 -30.85
C GLU A 60 -18.21 -34.03 -30.44
N ASN A 61 -18.49 -33.88 -29.14
CA ASN A 61 -19.81 -33.60 -28.62
C ASN A 61 -20.14 -32.10 -28.77
N ILE A 62 -21.17 -31.80 -29.58
CA ILE A 62 -21.55 -30.41 -29.87
C ILE A 62 -21.98 -29.64 -28.62
N THR A 63 -22.64 -30.30 -27.66
CA THR A 63 -23.07 -29.70 -26.39
C THR A 63 -21.87 -29.29 -25.55
N HIS A 64 -20.81 -30.11 -25.55
CA HIS A 64 -19.56 -29.82 -24.84
C HIS A 64 -18.86 -28.61 -25.44
N LEU A 65 -18.69 -28.59 -26.77
CA LEU A 65 -18.06 -27.48 -27.48
C LEU A 65 -18.81 -26.16 -27.27
N GLN A 66 -20.16 -26.20 -27.34
CA GLN A 66 -20.98 -25.00 -27.14
C GLN A 66 -20.94 -24.54 -25.67
N THR A 67 -20.91 -25.46 -24.71
CA THR A 67 -20.80 -25.13 -23.28
C THR A 67 -19.43 -24.55 -22.93
N LEU A 68 -18.35 -25.12 -23.50
CA LEU A 68 -16.99 -24.55 -23.38
C LEU A 68 -16.95 -23.12 -23.90
N TYR A 69 -17.57 -22.90 -25.07
CA TYR A 69 -17.65 -21.58 -25.69
C TYR A 69 -18.41 -20.57 -24.82
N ASN A 70 -19.58 -20.94 -24.30
CA ASN A 70 -20.35 -20.11 -23.37
C ASN A 70 -19.57 -19.78 -22.10
N ASN A 71 -18.89 -20.77 -21.52
CA ASN A 71 -18.07 -20.58 -20.33
C ASN A 71 -16.92 -19.59 -20.59
N LEU A 72 -16.20 -19.71 -21.72
CA LEU A 72 -15.17 -18.74 -22.12
C LEU A 72 -15.75 -17.34 -22.33
N ALA A 73 -16.85 -17.22 -23.07
CA ALA A 73 -17.52 -15.94 -23.30
C ALA A 73 -17.97 -15.27 -22.00
N ARG A 74 -18.46 -16.05 -21.03
CA ARG A 74 -18.82 -15.56 -19.70
C ARG A 74 -17.60 -15.03 -18.95
N LEU A 75 -16.49 -15.78 -18.94
CA LEU A 75 -15.24 -15.35 -18.27
C LEU A 75 -14.72 -14.03 -18.85
N LEU A 76 -14.71 -13.89 -20.17
CA LEU A 76 -14.21 -12.69 -20.86
C LEU A 76 -15.13 -11.48 -20.63
N ARG A 77 -16.45 -11.64 -20.64
CA ARG A 77 -17.40 -10.55 -20.35
C ARG A 77 -17.37 -10.11 -18.90
N CYS A 78 -17.35 -11.05 -17.96
CA CYS A 78 -17.38 -10.75 -16.53
C CYS A 78 -16.04 -10.18 -16.04
N THR A 79 -14.93 -10.61 -16.63
CA THR A 79 -13.59 -10.15 -16.24
C THR A 79 -12.75 -9.83 -17.48
N PRO A 80 -12.99 -8.68 -18.14
CA PRO A 80 -12.27 -8.32 -19.37
C PRO A 80 -10.75 -8.31 -19.16
N ASN A 81 -10.02 -8.85 -20.13
CA ASN A 81 -8.55 -8.90 -20.14
C ASN A 81 -7.91 -9.54 -18.87
N PHE A 82 -8.61 -10.47 -18.18
CA PHE A 82 -8.03 -11.15 -17.01
C PHE A 82 -6.77 -11.94 -17.39
N TYR A 83 -6.78 -12.60 -18.54
CA TYR A 83 -5.69 -13.40 -19.05
C TYR A 83 -4.45 -12.54 -19.30
N GLY A 84 -4.62 -11.34 -19.85
CA GLY A 84 -3.51 -10.39 -20.00
C GLY A 84 -2.92 -10.01 -18.64
N ARG A 85 -3.75 -9.68 -17.65
CA ARG A 85 -3.22 -9.32 -16.32
C ARG A 85 -2.53 -10.48 -15.60
N VAL A 86 -3.11 -11.69 -15.66
CA VAL A 86 -2.61 -12.85 -14.93
C VAL A 86 -1.42 -13.48 -15.65
N ILE A 87 -1.58 -13.83 -16.93
CA ILE A 87 -0.54 -14.51 -17.71
C ILE A 87 0.60 -13.55 -18.01
N SER A 88 0.33 -12.36 -18.55
CA SER A 88 1.39 -11.38 -18.84
C SER A 88 2.06 -10.89 -17.56
N GLY A 89 1.27 -10.68 -16.49
CA GLY A 89 1.81 -10.34 -15.17
C GLY A 89 2.81 -11.39 -14.68
N MET A 90 2.45 -12.67 -14.73
CA MET A 90 3.37 -13.72 -14.32
C MET A 90 4.57 -13.85 -15.27
N CYS A 91 4.35 -13.97 -16.58
CA CYS A 91 5.40 -14.31 -17.55
C CYS A 91 6.32 -13.14 -17.89
N HIS A 92 5.78 -11.93 -18.01
CA HIS A 92 6.51 -10.75 -18.49
C HIS A 92 6.80 -9.70 -17.41
N VAL A 93 6.26 -9.86 -16.19
CA VAL A 93 6.61 -8.99 -15.06
C VAL A 93 7.37 -9.78 -14.00
N ILE A 94 6.75 -10.81 -13.41
CA ILE A 94 7.35 -11.58 -12.32
C ILE A 94 8.53 -12.41 -12.81
N MET A 95 8.35 -13.16 -13.90
CA MET A 95 9.37 -14.03 -14.48
C MET A 95 10.38 -13.30 -15.36
N TYR A 96 10.18 -12.01 -15.66
CA TYR A 96 11.07 -11.29 -16.55
C TYR A 96 12.41 -10.99 -15.84
N PRO A 97 13.55 -11.56 -16.32
CA PRO A 97 14.80 -11.51 -15.57
C PRO A 97 15.29 -10.10 -15.27
N LYS A 98 14.99 -9.13 -16.16
CA LYS A 98 15.40 -7.73 -15.97
C LYS A 98 14.69 -7.02 -14.83
N ASN A 99 13.53 -7.54 -14.40
CA ASN A 99 12.83 -6.98 -13.25
C ASN A 99 13.42 -7.50 -11.95
N GLU A 100 14.23 -8.58 -11.96
CA GLU A 100 14.92 -9.14 -10.80
C GLU A 100 13.98 -9.38 -9.59
N ILE A 101 12.72 -9.78 -9.87
CA ILE A 101 11.72 -10.02 -8.82
C ILE A 101 12.00 -11.35 -8.12
N LEU A 102 12.32 -12.38 -8.90
CA LEU A 102 12.64 -13.70 -8.39
C LEU A 102 14.16 -13.92 -8.26
N ASP A 103 14.56 -14.77 -7.33
CA ASP A 103 15.95 -15.23 -7.17
C ASP A 103 16.38 -16.03 -8.41
N PRO A 104 17.37 -15.58 -9.21
CA PRO A 104 17.79 -16.29 -10.42
C PRO A 104 18.32 -17.69 -10.14
N GLU A 105 18.87 -17.95 -8.96
CA GLU A 105 19.50 -19.23 -8.60
C GLU A 105 18.51 -20.25 -8.00
N SER A 106 17.26 -19.83 -7.72
CA SER A 106 16.21 -20.74 -7.23
C SER A 106 15.41 -21.33 -8.39
N ASP A 107 15.14 -22.64 -8.36
CA ASP A 107 14.19 -23.28 -9.28
C ASP A 107 12.72 -23.07 -8.86
N CYS A 108 12.50 -22.40 -7.73
CA CYS A 108 11.18 -22.10 -7.18
C CYS A 108 10.84 -20.61 -7.30
N ILE A 109 9.57 -20.29 -7.12
CA ILE A 109 9.10 -18.90 -7.00
C ILE A 109 9.55 -18.36 -5.63
N ASP A 110 10.81 -17.95 -5.55
CA ASP A 110 11.43 -17.29 -4.39
C ASP A 110 11.79 -15.84 -4.77
N LEU A 111 11.57 -14.90 -3.86
CA LEU A 111 11.94 -13.50 -4.06
C LEU A 111 13.45 -13.32 -4.12
N HIS A 112 13.91 -12.38 -4.97
CA HIS A 112 15.32 -12.03 -5.07
C HIS A 112 15.90 -11.60 -3.71
N PRO A 113 17.11 -12.04 -3.31
CA PRO A 113 17.71 -11.73 -2.01
C PRO A 113 17.81 -10.23 -1.69
N ARG A 114 17.85 -9.38 -2.72
CA ARG A 114 17.83 -7.91 -2.57
C ARG A 114 16.62 -7.40 -1.78
N PHE A 115 15.47 -8.07 -1.85
CA PHE A 115 14.29 -7.62 -1.08
C PHE A 115 14.50 -7.79 0.43
N ALA A 116 15.26 -8.80 0.86
CA ALA A 116 15.64 -8.93 2.27
C ALA A 116 16.59 -7.79 2.69
N GLN A 117 17.51 -7.39 1.81
CA GLN A 117 18.41 -6.25 2.07
C GLN A 117 17.63 -4.94 2.14
N LEU A 118 16.75 -4.68 1.18
CA LEU A 118 15.87 -3.51 1.17
C LEU A 118 14.97 -3.45 2.42
N ALA A 119 14.48 -4.59 2.91
CA ALA A 119 13.71 -4.62 4.15
C ALA A 119 14.53 -4.17 5.37
N VAL A 120 15.79 -4.62 5.48
CA VAL A 120 16.70 -4.17 6.55
C VAL A 120 16.99 -2.66 6.44
N GLU A 121 17.24 -2.17 5.22
CA GLU A 121 17.49 -0.75 4.97
C GLU A 121 16.26 0.12 5.29
N ALA A 122 15.07 -0.34 4.93
CA ALA A 122 13.82 0.33 5.26
C ALA A 122 13.60 0.40 6.78
N SER A 123 13.84 -0.69 7.52
CA SER A 123 13.77 -0.70 8.98
C SER A 123 14.74 0.29 9.61
N ARG A 124 16.00 0.29 9.16
CA ARG A 124 17.03 1.23 9.65
C ARG A 124 16.65 2.68 9.38
N THR A 125 16.09 2.96 8.20
CA THR A 125 15.65 4.31 7.84
C THR A 125 14.51 4.76 8.76
N ALA A 126 13.53 3.90 9.03
CA ALA A 126 12.44 4.20 9.94
C ALA A 126 12.91 4.46 11.39
N GLU A 127 13.90 3.69 11.87
CA GLU A 127 14.51 3.92 13.19
C GLU A 127 15.19 5.30 13.28
N LEU A 128 15.97 5.66 12.26
CA LEU A 128 16.65 6.97 12.19
C LEU A 128 15.64 8.12 12.11
N GLU A 129 14.54 7.95 11.37
CA GLU A 129 13.46 8.94 11.30
C GLU A 129 12.79 9.14 12.65
N ALA A 130 12.53 8.05 13.39
CA ALA A 130 11.96 8.11 14.74
C ALA A 130 12.91 8.79 15.74
N GLU A 131 14.20 8.48 15.71
CA GLU A 131 15.21 9.14 16.56
C GLU A 131 15.30 10.64 16.26
N ASN A 132 15.34 11.02 14.98
CA ASN A 132 15.36 12.42 14.57
C ASN A 132 14.10 13.17 15.00
N ALA A 133 12.93 12.54 14.91
CA ALA A 133 11.67 13.12 15.39
C ALA A 133 11.71 13.35 16.92
N ALA A 134 12.21 12.37 17.68
CA ALA A 134 12.35 12.49 19.14
C ALA A 134 13.35 13.60 19.53
N LEU A 135 14.49 13.70 18.83
CA LEU A 135 15.47 14.76 19.06
C LEU A 135 14.88 16.16 18.78
N ARG A 136 14.12 16.31 17.70
CA ARG A 136 13.43 17.58 17.38
C ARG A 136 12.40 17.93 18.44
N ALA A 137 11.63 16.96 18.93
CA ALA A 137 10.67 17.17 20.01
C ALA A 137 11.38 17.64 21.30
N ALA A 138 12.46 16.95 21.70
CA ALA A 138 13.24 17.32 22.89
C ALA A 138 13.89 18.72 22.77
N GLN A 139 14.44 19.04 21.59
CA GLN A 139 14.97 20.39 21.32
C GLN A 139 13.89 21.46 21.40
N THR A 140 12.69 21.17 20.93
CA THR A 140 11.54 22.08 20.99
C THR A 140 11.11 22.31 22.44
N GLU A 141 11.01 21.24 23.24
CA GLU A 141 10.70 21.34 24.67
C GLU A 141 11.75 22.15 25.43
N GLN A 142 13.04 21.89 25.17
CA GLN A 142 14.13 22.66 25.77
C GLN A 142 14.08 24.15 25.37
N HIS A 143 13.76 24.44 24.11
CA HIS A 143 13.60 25.81 23.63
C HIS A 143 12.44 26.53 24.34
N ILE A 144 11.29 25.87 24.46
CA ILE A 144 10.12 26.39 25.19
C ILE A 144 10.47 26.66 26.65
N HIS A 145 11.12 25.71 27.33
CA HIS A 145 11.52 25.87 28.73
C HIS A 145 12.48 27.05 28.92
N THR A 146 13.49 27.17 28.06
CA THR A 146 14.48 28.26 28.11
C THR A 146 13.82 29.62 27.84
N ALA A 147 12.92 29.71 26.86
CA ALA A 147 12.15 30.91 26.58
C ALA A 147 11.26 31.30 27.76
N GLY A 148 10.57 30.33 28.38
CA GLY A 148 9.75 30.54 29.57
C GLY A 148 10.56 31.06 30.77
N GLN A 149 11.74 30.49 31.03
CA GLN A 149 12.63 30.98 32.09
C GLN A 149 13.09 32.41 31.86
N ARG A 150 13.45 32.74 30.61
CA ARG A 150 13.84 34.10 30.24
C ARG A 150 12.70 35.09 30.47
N LEU A 151 11.49 34.78 30.01
CA LEU A 151 10.31 35.65 30.21
C LEU A 151 9.97 35.83 31.69
N TYR A 152 10.12 34.77 32.50
CA TYR A 152 9.92 34.85 33.94
C TYR A 152 10.95 35.77 34.62
N GLU A 153 12.23 35.66 34.24
CA GLU A 153 13.28 36.50 34.80
C GLU A 153 13.13 37.97 34.36
N GLU A 154 12.75 38.23 33.10
CA GLU A 154 12.41 39.56 32.61
C GLU A 154 11.22 40.16 33.39
N LEU A 155 10.15 39.39 33.63
CA LEU A 155 9.02 39.82 34.47
C LEU A 155 9.47 40.15 35.90
N ARG A 156 10.28 39.28 36.50
CA ARG A 156 10.78 39.42 37.87
C ARG A 156 11.62 40.68 38.03
N GLN A 157 12.53 40.94 37.09
CA GLN A 157 13.37 42.14 37.10
C GLN A 157 12.53 43.40 36.94
N TRP A 158 11.56 43.38 36.02
CA TRP A 158 10.68 44.50 35.80
C TRP A 158 9.80 44.82 37.02
N LEU A 159 9.24 43.81 37.70
CA LEU A 159 8.50 43.97 38.95
C LEU A 159 9.39 44.55 40.08
N ALA A 160 10.67 44.17 40.11
CA ALA A 160 11.61 44.67 41.11
C ALA A 160 12.02 46.14 40.88
N THR A 161 11.91 46.65 39.65
CA THR A 161 12.45 47.97 39.31
C THR A 161 11.56 49.15 39.63
N GLU A 162 10.22 49.08 39.65
CA GLU A 162 9.40 50.23 40.12
C GLU A 162 7.86 50.06 40.15
N HIS A 163 7.27 48.87 39.98
CA HIS A 163 5.81 48.75 39.76
C HIS A 163 5.10 47.95 40.86
N ASP A 164 4.07 48.57 41.45
CA ASP A 164 3.12 47.94 42.37
C ASP A 164 2.52 46.68 41.72
N PRO A 165 2.70 45.48 42.31
CA PRO A 165 2.25 44.21 41.73
C PRO A 165 0.73 44.11 41.47
N ASP A 166 -0.07 45.04 42.01
CA ASP A 166 -1.53 45.11 41.84
C ASP A 166 -1.99 45.97 40.64
N SER A 167 -1.07 46.58 39.87
CA SER A 167 -1.44 47.41 38.72
C SER A 167 -1.82 46.58 37.48
N GLN A 168 -3.09 46.61 37.07
CA GLN A 168 -3.58 45.98 35.84
C GLN A 168 -2.86 46.46 34.57
N ALA A 169 -2.42 47.73 34.52
CA ALA A 169 -1.68 48.29 33.39
C ALA A 169 -0.31 47.62 33.22
N ALA A 170 0.28 47.25 34.36
CA ALA A 170 1.53 46.55 34.45
C ALA A 170 1.43 45.13 33.85
N LEU A 171 0.38 44.38 34.22
CA LEU A 171 0.08 43.06 33.64
C LEU A 171 -0.23 43.12 32.14
N GLN A 172 -0.89 44.18 31.67
CA GLN A 172 -1.23 44.36 30.26
C GLN A 172 0.02 44.62 29.40
N ALA A 173 0.94 45.46 29.85
CA ALA A 173 2.20 45.74 29.14
C ALA A 173 3.07 44.48 29.01
N TRP A 174 3.11 43.65 30.05
CA TRP A 174 3.82 42.36 30.00
C TRP A 174 3.19 41.36 29.03
N ARG A 175 1.85 41.28 28.97
CA ARG A 175 1.13 40.44 28.00
C ARG A 175 1.44 40.84 26.56
N GLU A 176 1.50 42.14 26.26
CA GLU A 176 1.86 42.64 24.94
C GLU A 176 3.32 42.33 24.56
N ALA A 177 4.25 42.43 25.52
CA ALA A 177 5.65 42.07 25.29
C ALA A 177 5.82 40.58 24.98
N ILE A 178 5.14 39.67 25.71
CA ILE A 178 5.16 38.23 25.42
C ILE A 178 4.61 37.95 24.02
N ALA A 179 3.49 38.57 23.66
CA ALA A 179 2.85 38.38 22.35
C ALA A 179 3.79 38.76 21.18
N GLN A 180 4.75 39.67 21.40
CA GLN A 180 5.74 40.06 20.40
C GLN A 180 6.96 39.13 20.34
N THR A 181 7.30 38.46 21.44
CA THR A 181 8.44 37.52 21.52
C THR A 181 8.07 36.06 21.28
N ALA A 182 6.78 35.71 21.28
CA ALA A 182 6.33 34.39 20.90
C ALA A 182 6.83 34.08 19.48
N PRO A 183 7.47 32.92 19.23
CA PRO A 183 7.84 32.54 17.88
C PRO A 183 6.58 32.56 17.02
N GLN A 184 6.60 33.32 15.92
CA GLN A 184 5.58 33.21 14.89
C GLN A 184 5.69 31.80 14.30
N HIS A 185 5.01 30.83 14.92
CA HIS A 185 4.84 29.52 14.36
C HIS A 185 4.07 29.72 13.05
N SER A 186 4.74 29.53 11.92
CA SER A 186 4.09 29.52 10.60
C SER A 186 3.23 28.27 10.37
N ASP A 187 3.20 27.35 11.34
CA ASP A 187 2.42 26.10 11.31
C ASP A 187 1.36 26.12 12.42
N ASP A 188 0.35 26.98 12.27
CA ASP A 188 -0.89 26.92 13.07
C ASP A 188 -1.57 25.53 12.97
N GLU A 189 -1.31 24.76 11.91
CA GLU A 189 -1.83 23.39 11.77
C GLU A 189 -1.27 22.38 12.80
N ALA A 190 -0.06 22.58 13.32
CA ALA A 190 0.56 21.62 14.24
C ALA A 190 -0.01 21.72 15.66
N VAL A 191 -0.38 22.93 16.08
CA VAL A 191 -1.01 23.21 17.37
C VAL A 191 -2.47 22.72 17.38
N ASP A 192 -3.19 22.92 16.27
CA ASP A 192 -4.56 22.41 16.10
C ASP A 192 -4.64 20.88 16.12
N ARG A 193 -3.64 20.17 15.56
CA ARG A 193 -3.59 18.70 15.65
C ARG A 193 -3.35 18.19 17.07
N PHE A 194 -2.56 18.90 17.87
CA PHE A 194 -2.33 18.51 19.27
C PHE A 194 -3.59 18.72 20.13
N ALA A 195 -4.36 19.78 19.87
CA ALA A 195 -5.65 20.02 20.49
C ALA A 195 -6.72 18.98 20.06
N ALA A 196 -6.72 18.55 18.81
CA ALA A 196 -7.67 17.57 18.28
C ALA A 196 -7.46 16.14 18.82
N VAL A 197 -6.23 15.77 19.21
CA VAL A 197 -5.92 14.44 19.76
C VAL A 197 -6.34 14.32 21.24
N HIS A 198 -6.33 15.40 22.00
CA HIS A 198 -6.76 15.37 23.41
C HIS A 198 -8.28 15.44 23.62
N VAL A 199 -9.06 15.81 22.61
CA VAL A 199 -10.53 15.89 22.69
C VAL A 199 -11.22 14.55 22.36
N ARG A 200 -10.51 13.56 21.77
CA ARG A 200 -11.09 12.23 21.44
C ARG A 200 -10.80 11.12 22.46
N GLY A 201 -10.34 11.47 23.68
CA GLY A 201 -10.06 10.51 24.76
C GLY A 201 -11.16 10.38 25.82
N HIS A 202 -12.29 11.08 25.64
CA HIS A 202 -13.40 11.08 26.60
C HIS A 202 -14.75 10.99 25.87
N GLU A 203 -14.95 9.91 25.11
CA GLU A 203 -16.28 9.33 24.82
C GLU A 203 -16.18 7.80 24.79
#